data_AF-A0A846TKZ2-F1
#
_entry.id   AF-A0A846TKZ2-F1
#
_cell.length_a   1.000
_cell.length_b   1.000
_cell.length_c   1.000
_cell.angle_alpha   90.00
_cell.angle_beta   90.00
_cell.angle_gamma   90.00
#
_symmetry.space_group_name_H-M   'P 1'
#
loop_
_entity.id
_entity.type
_entity.pdbx_description
1 polymer ?
#
loop_
_entity_poly.entity_id
_entity_poly.type
_entity_poly.pdbx_seq_one_letter_code
_entity_poly.pdbx_strand_id
1 'polypeptide(L)'
;MFNSKKDRSLTQYEINEVMGFVTNTINRALSTGQALDVMEKYDLVLVASINGEYIQGSVYQFSHCNIVNNESIELHETPLFAAERHYLNMEDFRDYLNEEHLETMDQTNIQAVLLMSGLIRSFKLQPN
;
A
#
# COMPACT_ATOMS: atom_id res chain seq x y z
N MET A 1 15.75 14.83 25.10
CA MET A 1 16.04 13.40 24.85
C MET A 1 14.99 12.90 23.89
N PHE A 2 15.26 12.94 22.58
CA PHE A 2 14.34 12.39 21.58
C PHE A 2 14.75 10.95 21.32
N ASN A 3 13.82 10.03 21.56
CA ASN A 3 13.99 8.60 21.35
C ASN A 3 14.46 8.37 19.91
N SER A 4 15.67 7.83 19.78
CA SER A 4 16.12 7.10 18.60
C SER A 4 14.96 6.19 18.16
N LYS A 5 14.39 6.47 16.99
CA LYS A 5 13.59 5.50 16.25
C LYS A 5 14.56 4.36 15.95
N LYS A 6 14.64 3.40 16.88
CA LYS A 6 15.49 2.24 16.70
C LYS A 6 14.90 1.43 15.58
N ASP A 7 15.71 1.21 14.56
CA ASP A 7 15.65 0.08 13.64
C ASP A 7 15.16 -1.16 14.38
N ARG A 8 13.87 -1.43 14.25
CA ARG A 8 13.21 -2.59 14.84
C ARG A 8 12.30 -3.21 13.82
N SER A 9 12.16 -4.53 13.94
CA SER A 9 11.16 -5.25 13.18
C SER A 9 9.75 -4.83 13.58
N LEU A 10 8.82 -4.91 12.63
CA LEU A 10 7.39 -4.85 12.92
C LEU A 10 7.03 -5.95 13.94
N THR A 11 6.23 -5.59 14.94
CA THR A 11 5.65 -6.56 15.87
C THR A 11 4.50 -7.31 15.21
N GLN A 12 4.08 -8.45 15.78
CA GLN A 12 2.92 -9.18 15.27
C GLN A 12 1.64 -8.34 15.24
N TYR A 13 1.45 -7.47 16.24
CA TYR A 13 0.31 -6.55 16.27
C TYR A 13 0.32 -5.60 15.07
N GLU A 14 1.49 -5.06 14.74
CA GLU A 14 1.68 -4.14 13.61
C GLU A 14 1.55 -4.84 12.26
N ILE A 15 2.04 -6.07 12.14
CA ILE A 15 1.82 -6.90 10.96
C ILE A 15 0.31 -7.09 10.73
N ASN A 16 -0.43 -7.45 11.78
CA ASN A 16 -1.88 -7.64 11.69
C ASN A 16 -2.62 -6.33 11.35
N GLU A 17 -2.15 -5.20 11.88
CA GLU A 17 -2.66 -3.86 11.55
C GLU A 17 -2.48 -3.54 10.06
N VAL A 18 -1.28 -3.75 9.51
CA VAL A 18 -1.00 -3.57 8.08
C VAL A 18 -1.84 -4.52 7.22
N MET A 19 -1.95 -5.79 7.62
CA MET A 19 -2.79 -6.78 6.93
C MET A 19 -4.27 -6.37 6.88
N GLY A 20 -4.82 -5.94 8.02
CA GLY A 20 -6.20 -5.48 8.11
C GLY A 20 -6.44 -4.25 7.25
N PHE A 21 -5.51 -3.31 7.26
CA PHE A 21 -5.57 -2.11 6.43
C PHE A 21 -5.60 -2.43 4.92
N VAL A 22 -4.67 -3.25 4.43
CA VAL A 22 -4.63 -3.65 3.02
C VAL A 22 -5.90 -4.40 2.62
N THR A 23 -6.34 -5.35 3.46
CA THR A 23 -7.53 -6.16 3.22
C THR A 23 -8.78 -5.29 3.10
N ASN A 24 -8.97 -4.35 4.02
CA ASN A 24 -10.12 -3.45 4.01
C ASN A 24 -10.11 -2.53 2.78
N THR A 25 -8.94 -2.01 2.40
CA THR A 25 -8.79 -1.13 1.23
C THR A 25 -9.12 -1.88 -0.06
N ILE A 26 -8.58 -3.09 -0.25
CA ILE A 26 -8.86 -3.93 -1.42
C ILE A 26 -10.34 -4.33 -1.46
N ASN A 27 -10.92 -4.76 -0.33
CA ASN A 27 -12.35 -5.13 -0.26
C ASN A 27 -13.27 -3.97 -0.63
N ARG A 28 -12.92 -2.75 -0.21
CA ARG A 28 -13.62 -1.55 -0.64
C ARG A 28 -13.49 -1.36 -2.14
N ALA A 29 -12.28 -1.41 -2.70
CA ALA A 29 -12.07 -1.26 -4.14
C ALA A 29 -12.85 -2.30 -4.96
N LEU A 30 -12.94 -3.56 -4.49
CA LEU A 30 -13.76 -4.60 -5.11
C LEU A 30 -15.26 -4.26 -5.11
N SER A 31 -15.71 -3.49 -4.13
CA SER A 31 -17.13 -3.09 -3.99
C SER A 31 -17.45 -1.79 -4.72
N THR A 32 -16.50 -0.84 -4.80
CA THR A 32 -16.71 0.53 -5.30
C THR A 32 -15.97 0.83 -6.60
N GLY A 33 -15.16 -0.10 -7.11
CA GLY A 33 -14.27 0.07 -8.25
C GLY A 33 -12.92 0.71 -7.90
N GLN A 34 -12.86 1.53 -6.84
CA GLN A 34 -11.62 2.12 -6.34
C GLN A 34 -11.71 2.46 -4.85
N ALA A 35 -10.59 2.43 -4.16
CA ALA A 35 -10.45 2.85 -2.77
C ALA A 35 -9.09 3.50 -2.55
N LEU A 36 -9.10 4.53 -1.69
CA LEU A 36 -7.90 5.17 -1.15
C LEU A 36 -8.03 5.18 0.36
N ASP A 37 -6.96 4.79 1.04
CA ASP A 37 -6.87 4.82 2.50
C ASP A 37 -5.47 5.30 2.94
N VAL A 38 -5.43 5.99 4.09
CA VAL A 38 -4.21 6.57 4.65
C VAL A 38 -3.83 5.83 5.94
N MET A 39 -2.55 5.52 6.08
CA MET A 39 -1.94 4.92 7.26
C MET A 39 -0.84 5.86 7.78
N GLU A 40 -1.25 6.93 8.46
CA GLU A 40 -0.35 8.00 8.94
C GLU A 40 0.80 7.47 9.81
N LYS A 41 0.55 6.42 10.59
CA LYS A 41 1.54 5.80 11.48
C LYS A 41 2.84 5.39 10.77
N TYR A 42 2.74 4.94 9.53
CA TYR A 42 3.89 4.55 8.71
C TYR A 42 4.13 5.51 7.54
N ASP A 43 3.44 6.66 7.53
CA ASP A 43 3.53 7.65 6.46
C ASP A 43 3.16 7.08 5.09
N LEU A 44 2.10 6.26 5.01
CA LEU A 44 1.71 5.56 3.77
C LEU A 44 0.29 5.90 3.33
N VAL A 45 0.07 5.89 2.01
CA VAL A 45 -1.25 5.87 1.36
C VAL A 45 -1.33 4.62 0.50
N LEU A 46 -2.43 3.88 0.61
CA LEU A 46 -2.74 2.78 -0.30
C LEU A 46 -3.89 3.18 -1.21
N VAL A 47 -3.67 3.04 -2.51
CA VAL A 47 -4.69 3.13 -3.54
C VAL A 47 -4.89 1.74 -4.11
N ALA A 48 -6.14 1.29 -4.15
CA ALA A 48 -6.54 0.07 -4.84
C ALA A 48 -7.61 0.43 -5.86
N SER A 49 -7.50 -0.10 -7.07
CA SER A 49 -8.53 0.07 -8.10
C SER A 49 -8.74 -1.20 -8.89
N ILE A 50 -9.94 -1.32 -9.43
CA ILE A 50 -10.40 -2.41 -10.27
C ILE A 50 -10.55 -1.88 -11.68
N ASN A 51 -9.82 -2.48 -12.63
CA ASN A 51 -9.93 -2.15 -14.03
C ASN A 51 -10.17 -3.43 -14.85
N GLY A 52 -11.43 -3.67 -15.22
CA GLY A 52 -11.83 -4.90 -15.88
C GLY A 52 -11.51 -6.11 -15.00
N GLU A 53 -10.66 -7.01 -15.50
CA GLU A 53 -10.23 -8.24 -14.81
C GLU A 53 -8.95 -8.07 -13.97
N TYR A 54 -8.49 -6.84 -13.79
CA TYR A 54 -7.26 -6.51 -13.08
C TYR A 54 -7.52 -5.77 -11.77
N ILE A 55 -6.75 -6.14 -10.75
CA ILE A 55 -6.54 -5.34 -9.53
C ILE A 55 -5.27 -4.55 -9.73
N GLN A 56 -5.35 -3.25 -9.49
CA GLN A 56 -4.20 -2.38 -9.36
C GLN A 56 -4.06 -1.94 -7.91
N GLY A 57 -2.84 -2.02 -7.38
CA GLY A 57 -2.49 -1.53 -6.05
C GLY A 57 -1.30 -0.60 -6.15
N SER A 58 -1.33 0.53 -5.45
CA SER A 58 -0.22 1.48 -5.40
C SER A 58 -0.06 2.03 -4.00
N VAL A 59 1.19 2.08 -3.54
CA VAL A 59 1.57 2.60 -2.23
C VAL A 59 2.36 3.88 -2.44
N TYR A 60 1.95 4.97 -1.80
CA TYR A 60 2.61 6.27 -1.83
C TYR A 60 3.08 6.66 -0.44
N GLN A 61 4.07 7.55 -0.37
CA GLN A 61 4.44 8.18 0.88
C GLN A 61 3.49 9.35 1.17
N PHE A 62 2.83 9.32 2.32
CA PHE A 62 1.78 10.28 2.66
C PHE A 62 2.31 11.71 2.79
N SER A 63 3.47 11.90 3.42
CA SER A 63 4.13 13.20 3.57
C SER A 63 4.54 13.87 2.25
N HIS A 64 4.57 13.11 1.15
CA HIS A 64 4.85 13.62 -0.19
C HIS A 64 3.57 13.81 -1.03
N CYS A 65 2.39 13.51 -0.47
CA CYS A 65 1.11 13.77 -1.11
C CYS A 65 0.59 15.16 -0.76
N ASN A 66 -0.15 15.79 -1.69
CA ASN A 66 -0.81 17.07 -1.43
C ASN A 66 -2.24 16.83 -0.94
N ILE A 67 -2.59 17.40 0.21
CA ILE A 67 -3.98 17.40 0.70
C ILE A 67 -4.69 18.63 0.15
N VAL A 68 -5.70 18.42 -0.68
CA VAL A 68 -6.54 19.49 -1.22
C VAL A 68 -7.81 19.60 -0.39
N ASN A 69 -8.05 20.80 0.14
CA ASN A 69 -9.26 21.19 0.88
C ASN A 69 -9.67 20.26 2.03
N ASN A 70 -8.71 19.60 2.70
CA ASN A 70 -8.93 18.62 3.78
C ASN A 70 -9.80 17.40 3.41
N GLU A 71 -10.15 17.20 2.14
CA GLU A 71 -11.10 16.17 1.73
C GLU A 71 -10.56 15.24 0.63
N SER A 72 -9.55 15.69 -0.12
CA SER A 72 -8.96 14.91 -1.21
C SER A 72 -7.44 14.88 -1.15
N ILE A 73 -6.86 13.75 -1.54
CA ILE A 73 -5.41 13.57 -1.63
C ILE A 73 -5.04 13.54 -3.10
N GLU A 74 -4.18 14.46 -3.51
CA GLU A 74 -3.57 14.46 -4.82
C GLU A 74 -2.25 13.68 -4.80
N LEU A 75 -2.16 12.72 -5.72
CA LEU A 75 -1.05 11.81 -5.87
C LEU A 75 -0.24 12.24 -7.10
N HIS A 76 0.66 13.21 -6.92
CA HIS A 76 1.53 13.70 -8.00
C HIS A 76 2.88 12.98 -8.06
N GLU A 77 3.21 12.27 -6.99
CA GLU A 77 4.51 11.63 -6.82
C GLU A 77 4.51 10.20 -7.36
N THR A 78 5.70 9.74 -7.75
CA THR A 78 5.90 8.34 -8.14
C THR A 78 5.59 7.43 -6.95
N PRO A 79 4.79 6.35 -7.12
CA PRO A 79 4.51 5.44 -6.03
C PRO A 79 5.78 4.76 -5.51
N LEU A 80 5.84 4.48 -4.21
CA LEU A 80 6.87 3.63 -3.60
C LEU A 80 6.79 2.20 -4.14
N PHE A 81 5.57 1.74 -4.40
CA PHE A 81 5.26 0.46 -4.99
C PHE A 81 4.01 0.58 -5.85
N ALA A 82 4.02 -0.02 -7.03
CA ALA A 82 2.82 -0.20 -7.83
C ALA A 82 2.78 -1.62 -8.36
N ALA A 83 1.59 -2.21 -8.41
CA ALA A 83 1.38 -3.49 -9.06
C ALA A 83 0.02 -3.57 -9.73
N GLU A 84 -0.03 -4.37 -10.77
CA GLU A 84 -1.22 -4.76 -11.50
C GLU A 84 -1.24 -6.29 -11.59
N ARG A 85 -2.41 -6.88 -11.34
CA ARG A 85 -2.58 -8.33 -11.41
C ARG A 85 -3.94 -8.73 -11.94
N HIS A 86 -3.97 -9.73 -12.81
CA HIS A 86 -5.20 -10.36 -13.23
C HIS A 86 -5.84 -11.19 -12.08
N TYR A 87 -7.17 -11.15 -11.96
CA TYR A 87 -7.91 -11.90 -10.93
C TYR A 87 -7.68 -13.40 -11.00
N LEU A 88 -7.75 -13.94 -12.22
CA LEU A 88 -7.78 -15.38 -12.49
C LEU A 88 -6.42 -15.95 -12.91
N ASN A 89 -5.49 -15.09 -13.31
CA ASN A 89 -4.17 -15.51 -13.78
C ASN A 89 -3.10 -14.84 -12.92
N MET A 90 -2.65 -15.53 -11.87
CA MET A 90 -1.66 -14.97 -10.95
C MET A 90 -0.28 -14.75 -11.59
N GLU A 91 0.01 -15.40 -12.72
CA GLU A 91 1.26 -15.21 -13.47
C GLU A 91 1.24 -13.93 -14.31
N ASP A 92 0.06 -13.40 -14.64
CA ASP A 92 -0.11 -12.10 -15.27
C ASP A 92 -0.09 -11.01 -14.19
N PHE A 93 1.13 -10.72 -13.76
CA PHE A 93 1.46 -9.80 -12.70
C PHE A 93 2.58 -8.87 -13.15
N ARG A 94 2.41 -7.58 -12.91
CA ARG A 94 3.43 -6.56 -13.16
C ARG A 94 3.59 -5.69 -11.93
N ASP A 95 4.82 -5.35 -11.62
CA ASP A 95 5.15 -4.51 -10.49
C ASP A 95 6.27 -3.53 -10.77
N TYR A 96 6.32 -2.55 -9.88
CA TYR A 96 7.36 -1.57 -9.76
C TYR A 96 7.61 -1.31 -8.27
N LEU A 97 8.87 -1.21 -7.89
CA LEU A 97 9.31 -0.83 -6.55
C LEU A 97 10.33 0.29 -6.69
N ASN A 98 10.12 1.41 -6.00
CA ASN A 98 11.05 2.52 -6.00
C ASN A 98 12.11 2.32 -4.90
N GLU A 99 13.11 1.49 -5.19
CA GLU A 99 14.18 1.13 -4.23
C GLU A 99 14.94 2.36 -3.72
N GLU A 100 15.29 3.30 -4.62
CA GLU A 100 16.02 4.52 -4.26
C GLU A 100 15.25 5.38 -3.25
N HIS A 101 13.93 5.49 -3.42
CA HIS A 101 13.10 6.23 -2.46
C HIS A 101 13.00 5.48 -1.13
N LEU A 102 12.83 4.15 -1.16
CA LEU A 102 12.78 3.33 0.06
C LEU A 102 14.03 3.47 0.92
N GLU A 103 15.22 3.60 0.32
CA GLU A 103 16.49 3.81 1.05
C GLU A 103 16.50 5.07 1.92
N THR A 104 15.65 6.06 1.62
CA THR A 104 15.55 7.32 2.36
C THR A 104 14.56 7.24 3.55
N MET A 105 13.80 6.16 3.66
CA MET A 105 12.73 6.02 4.65
C MET A 105 13.22 5.34 5.94
N ASP A 106 12.47 5.55 7.04
CA ASP A 106 12.69 4.81 8.27
C ASP A 106 12.45 3.29 8.05
N GLN A 107 13.28 2.44 8.65
CA GLN A 107 13.25 0.99 8.44
C GLN A 107 11.88 0.35 8.71
N THR A 108 11.13 0.88 9.70
CA THR A 108 9.78 0.38 10.00
C THR A 108 8.78 0.72 8.90
N ASN A 109 8.92 1.88 8.26
CA ASN A 109 8.08 2.25 7.11
C ASN A 109 8.44 1.42 5.89
N ILE A 110 9.74 1.18 5.65
CA ILE A 110 10.19 0.25 4.58
C ILE A 110 9.56 -1.12 4.78
N GLN A 111 9.62 -1.68 5.99
CA GLN A 111 9.00 -2.97 6.29
C GLN A 111 7.49 -2.97 6.05
N ALA A 112 6.79 -1.88 6.39
CA ALA A 112 5.37 -1.75 6.11
C ALA A 112 5.08 -1.73 4.60
N VAL A 113 5.87 -0.99 3.80
CA VAL A 113 5.75 -0.98 2.33
C VAL A 113 5.97 -2.37 1.76
N LEU A 114 7.04 -3.06 2.17
CA LEU A 114 7.35 -4.41 1.71
C LEU A 114 6.23 -5.40 2.07
N LEU A 115 5.69 -5.31 3.28
CA LEU A 115 4.55 -6.13 3.70
C LEU A 115 3.31 -5.84 2.85
N MET A 116 2.94 -4.57 2.64
CA MET A 116 1.82 -4.19 1.77
C MET A 116 2.02 -4.70 0.35
N SER A 117 3.22 -4.59 -0.20
CA SER A 117 3.56 -5.08 -1.54
C SER A 117 3.35 -6.60 -1.66
N GLY A 118 3.77 -7.36 -0.64
CA GLY A 118 3.59 -8.81 -0.57
C GLY A 118 2.12 -9.20 -0.47
N LEU A 119 1.32 -8.43 0.26
CA LEU A 119 -0.12 -8.65 0.38
C LEU A 119 -0.86 -8.35 -0.93
N ILE A 120 -0.52 -7.25 -1.61
CA ILE A 120 -1.09 -6.90 -2.92
C ILE A 120 -0.77 -8.01 -3.95
N ARG A 121 0.48 -8.50 -3.97
CA ARG A 121 0.89 -9.64 -4.82
C ARG A 121 0.08 -10.91 -4.56
N SER A 122 -0.11 -11.23 -3.28
CA SER A 122 -0.62 -12.54 -2.85
C SER A 122 -2.14 -12.57 -2.61
N PHE A 123 -2.84 -11.44 -2.77
CA PHE A 123 -4.27 -11.35 -2.52
C PHE A 123 -5.05 -12.41 -3.31
N LYS A 124 -5.88 -13.20 -2.64
CA LYS A 124 -6.73 -14.22 -3.27
C LYS A 124 -8.17 -13.82 -3.08
N LEU A 125 -8.87 -13.63 -4.21
CA LEU A 125 -10.32 -13.60 -4.20
C LEU A 125 -10.81 -15.02 -3.86
N GLN A 126 -11.63 -15.14 -2.83
CA GLN A 126 -12.40 -16.37 -2.66
C GLN A 126 -13.53 -16.34 -3.70
N PRO A 127 -13.60 -17.31 -4.62
CA PRO A 127 -14.77 -17.43 -5.49
C PRO A 127 -15.98 -17.76 -4.61
N ASN A 128 -17.05 -16.98 -4.77
CA ASN A 128 -18.37 -17.30 -4.23
C ASN A 128 -18.98 -18.50 -4.98
#